data_AF-A0A1M6BKR3-F1
#
_entry.id   AF-A0A1M6BKR3-F1
#
_cell.length_a   1.000
_cell.length_b   1.000
_cell.length_c   1.000
_cell.angle_alpha   90.00
_cell.angle_beta   90.00
_cell.angle_gamma   90.00
#
_symmetry.space_group_name_H-M   'P 1'
#
loop_
_entity.id
_entity.type
_entity.pdbx_description
1 polymer ?
#
loop_
_entity_poly.entity_id
_entity_poly.type
_entity_poly.pdbx_seq_one_letter_code
_entity_poly.pdbx_strand_id
1 'polypeptide(L)'
;MRYLKVFMTMSLVFLLCVVLPMPVYAANNDNGTETVTTNTSKEQKELDKKAEKERKQLEKAQKERAEIDELSKKALERLYEKVPSAQRVIGESYAYATLSNTGMKLGLFGSAHGRGVAINNNTGERVYMRMSEAGVGIGLGVKEYDLVFVIANEQAWNSFTKDDWKVGGSAEASANDGEDGASLEGATVIDDGLWVYQITKKGLALDASIKGTNIYPDKKLNDVKNT
;
A
#
# COMPACT_ATOMS: atom_id res chain seq x y z
N MET A 1 -52.57 -0.47 -4.96
CA MET A 1 -51.89 0.81 -5.30
C MET A 1 -50.47 0.41 -5.76
N ARG A 2 -50.15 0.25 -7.06
CA ARG A 2 -49.62 1.28 -8.02
C ARG A 2 -48.66 2.24 -7.30
N TYR A 3 -47.35 2.34 -7.60
CA TYR A 3 -46.60 2.63 -8.85
C TYR A 3 -45.19 1.98 -8.74
N LEU A 4 -44.49 1.38 -9.72
CA LEU A 4 -44.10 1.68 -11.12
C LEU A 4 -43.16 2.90 -11.31
N LYS A 5 -41.85 2.61 -11.43
CA LYS A 5 -40.80 3.30 -12.24
C LYS A 5 -39.50 2.50 -12.08
N VAL A 6 -39.16 1.55 -12.96
CA VAL A 6 -38.46 1.73 -14.27
C VAL A 6 -37.12 2.42 -14.13
N PHE A 7 -36.03 1.64 -14.12
CA PHE A 7 -34.80 1.89 -14.89
C PHE A 7 -34.06 0.57 -15.08
N MET A 8 -34.53 -0.18 -16.07
CA MET A 8 -33.92 -1.37 -16.64
C MET A 8 -33.41 -0.96 -18.00
N THR A 9 -32.09 -0.88 -18.20
CA THR A 9 -31.40 -1.10 -19.48
C THR A 9 -29.89 -0.96 -19.28
N MET A 10 -29.18 -2.09 -19.23
CA MET A 10 -27.99 -2.24 -20.08
C MET A 10 -27.78 -3.72 -20.39
N SER A 11 -28.41 -4.14 -21.49
CA SER A 11 -27.99 -5.25 -22.34
C SER A 11 -26.48 -5.16 -22.63
N LEU A 12 -25.73 -6.22 -22.97
CA LEU A 12 -26.14 -7.32 -23.81
C LEU A 12 -25.16 -8.50 -23.66
N VAL A 13 -25.78 -9.66 -23.49
CA VAL A 13 -25.32 -11.04 -23.58
C VAL A 13 -24.32 -11.28 -24.72
N PHE A 14 -23.16 -11.85 -24.37
CA PHE A 14 -22.15 -12.35 -25.29
C PHE A 14 -22.16 -13.88 -25.28
N LEU A 15 -23.21 -14.52 -25.81
CA LEU A 15 -23.17 -15.94 -26.19
C LEU A 15 -24.44 -16.35 -26.95
N LEU A 16 -24.33 -16.63 -28.25
CA LEU A 16 -24.66 -17.94 -28.84
C LEU A 16 -24.49 -17.87 -30.37
N CYS A 17 -23.47 -18.57 -30.85
CA CYS A 17 -23.37 -19.00 -32.24
C CYS A 17 -24.56 -19.92 -32.56
N VAL A 18 -25.42 -19.50 -33.49
CA VAL A 18 -26.25 -20.43 -34.25
C VAL A 18 -26.01 -20.20 -35.74
N VAL A 19 -25.50 -21.27 -36.33
CA VAL A 19 -25.12 -21.48 -37.71
C VAL A 19 -26.36 -21.45 -38.59
N LEU A 20 -26.41 -20.56 -39.59
CA LEU A 20 -27.22 -20.76 -40.79
C LEU A 20 -26.35 -20.52 -42.03
N PRO A 21 -26.43 -21.37 -43.06
CA PRO A 21 -25.68 -21.18 -44.30
C PRO A 21 -26.35 -20.10 -45.15
N MET A 22 -25.66 -18.98 -45.36
CA MET A 22 -26.06 -17.99 -46.37
C MET A 22 -25.37 -18.29 -47.72
N PRO A 23 -26.05 -18.01 -48.84
CA PRO A 23 -25.64 -18.46 -50.16
C PRO A 23 -24.36 -17.78 -50.65
N VAL A 24 -23.54 -18.57 -51.33
CA VAL A 24 -22.37 -18.15 -52.10
C VAL A 24 -22.83 -17.17 -53.18
N TYR A 25 -22.44 -15.90 -53.06
CA TYR A 25 -22.52 -14.93 -54.16
C TYR A 25 -21.12 -14.80 -54.76
N ALA A 26 -20.95 -15.34 -55.95
CA ALA A 26 -19.74 -15.15 -56.74
C ALA A 26 -19.80 -13.77 -57.39
N ALA A 27 -18.90 -12.87 -56.98
CA ALA A 27 -18.52 -11.69 -57.74
C ALA A 27 -17.00 -11.77 -57.97
N ASN A 28 -16.62 -12.04 -59.21
CA ASN A 28 -15.23 -12.07 -59.66
C ASN A 28 -14.74 -10.65 -59.98
N ASN A 29 -13.50 -10.37 -59.56
CA ASN A 29 -12.51 -9.42 -60.12
C ASN A 29 -12.89 -7.92 -60.10
N ASP A 30 -12.09 -6.99 -59.56
CA ASP A 30 -10.65 -6.76 -59.74
C ASP A 30 -10.05 -5.87 -58.61
N ASN A 31 -8.75 -6.07 -58.33
CA ASN A 31 -7.79 -5.13 -57.71
C ASN A 31 -8.10 -4.51 -56.33
N GLY A 32 -7.41 -5.02 -55.29
CA GLY A 32 -7.26 -4.29 -54.02
C GLY A 32 -7.10 -5.15 -52.76
N THR A 33 -6.54 -6.36 -52.84
CA THR A 33 -6.18 -7.14 -51.65
C THR A 33 -4.84 -6.68 -51.12
N GLU A 34 -4.86 -5.88 -50.05
CA GLU A 34 -3.96 -5.97 -48.88
C GLU A 34 -4.21 -4.72 -48.03
N THR A 35 -5.00 -4.83 -46.95
CA THR A 35 -4.95 -3.91 -45.77
C THR A 35 -5.94 -4.24 -44.65
N VAL A 36 -6.75 -5.30 -44.71
CA VAL A 36 -7.75 -5.56 -43.64
C VAL A 36 -7.37 -6.70 -42.68
N THR A 37 -6.40 -7.56 -42.98
CA THR A 37 -5.98 -8.66 -42.07
C THR A 37 -4.72 -8.36 -41.23
N THR A 38 -4.00 -7.28 -41.51
CA THR A 38 -2.71 -7.00 -40.83
C THR A 38 -2.86 -6.23 -39.53
N ASN A 39 -3.91 -5.42 -39.36
CA ASN A 39 -4.12 -4.60 -38.15
C ASN A 39 -4.54 -5.44 -36.94
N THR A 40 -5.44 -6.42 -37.12
CA THR A 40 -5.96 -7.26 -36.02
C THR A 40 -4.89 -8.16 -35.39
N SER A 41 -3.92 -8.66 -36.18
CA SER A 41 -2.83 -9.51 -35.66
C SER A 41 -1.76 -8.75 -34.87
N LYS A 42 -1.57 -7.46 -35.17
CA LYS A 42 -0.66 -6.57 -34.43
C LYS A 42 -1.31 -6.10 -33.14
N GLU A 43 -2.58 -5.68 -33.21
CA GLU A 43 -3.36 -5.27 -32.04
C GLU A 43 -3.50 -6.41 -31.03
N GLN A 44 -3.80 -7.63 -31.48
CA GLN A 44 -3.88 -8.80 -30.61
C GLN A 44 -2.52 -9.11 -29.94
N LYS A 45 -1.41 -9.04 -30.68
CA LYS A 45 -0.06 -9.26 -30.12
C LYS A 45 0.31 -8.20 -29.08
N GLU A 46 -0.07 -6.94 -29.28
CA GLU A 46 0.19 -5.88 -28.30
C GLU A 46 -0.72 -6.02 -27.06
N LEU A 47 -1.96 -6.48 -27.23
CA LEU A 47 -2.86 -6.82 -26.13
C LEU A 47 -2.30 -7.96 -25.28
N ASP A 48 -1.81 -9.03 -25.91
CA ASP A 48 -1.25 -10.19 -25.23
C ASP A 48 0.02 -9.83 -24.46
N LYS A 49 0.92 -9.02 -25.05
CA LYS A 49 2.11 -8.49 -24.37
C LYS A 49 1.74 -7.60 -23.17
N LYS A 50 0.73 -6.75 -23.32
CA LYS A 50 0.24 -5.89 -22.24
C LYS A 50 -0.31 -6.73 -21.09
N ALA A 51 -1.16 -7.72 -21.40
CA ALA A 51 -1.72 -8.63 -20.41
C ALA A 51 -0.63 -9.44 -19.69
N GLU A 52 0.40 -9.92 -20.41
CA GLU A 52 1.54 -10.62 -19.82
C GLU A 52 2.33 -9.70 -18.88
N LYS A 53 2.57 -8.45 -19.27
CA LYS A 53 3.24 -7.45 -18.44
C LYS A 53 2.44 -7.13 -17.18
N GLU A 54 1.13 -6.93 -17.30
CA GLU A 54 0.24 -6.67 -16.16
C GLU A 54 0.20 -7.85 -15.19
N ARG A 55 0.13 -9.08 -15.70
CA ARG A 55 0.22 -10.30 -14.87
C ARG A 55 1.52 -10.40 -14.11
N LYS A 56 2.66 -10.19 -14.77
CA LYS A 56 3.98 -10.21 -14.12
C LYS A 56 4.12 -9.10 -13.06
N GLN A 57 3.52 -7.94 -13.32
CA GLN A 57 3.50 -6.84 -12.34
C GLN A 57 2.62 -7.16 -11.13
N LEU A 58 1.44 -7.74 -11.36
CA LEU A 58 0.53 -8.19 -10.30
C LEU A 58 1.19 -9.25 -9.42
N GLU A 59 1.79 -10.29 -10.02
CA GLU A 59 2.48 -11.35 -9.29
C GLU A 59 3.64 -10.79 -8.44
N LYS A 60 4.43 -9.88 -9.01
CA LYS A 60 5.50 -9.20 -8.28
C LYS A 60 4.96 -8.37 -7.12
N ALA A 61 3.90 -7.60 -7.35
CA ALA A 61 3.29 -6.78 -6.31
C ALA A 61 2.68 -7.63 -5.19
N GLN A 62 1.99 -8.72 -5.52
CA GLN A 62 1.45 -9.66 -4.53
C GLN A 62 2.56 -10.27 -3.67
N LYS A 63 3.68 -10.67 -4.29
CA LYS A 63 4.84 -11.17 -3.56
C LYS A 63 5.43 -10.11 -2.61
N GLU A 64 5.59 -8.88 -3.08
CA GLU A 64 6.13 -7.78 -2.26
C GLU A 64 5.19 -7.42 -1.10
N ARG A 65 3.87 -7.41 -1.33
CA ARG A 65 2.86 -7.24 -0.29
C ARG A 65 2.92 -8.35 0.76
N ALA A 66 3.04 -9.61 0.34
CA ALA A 66 3.16 -10.75 1.26
C ALA A 66 4.42 -10.67 2.13
N GLU A 67 5.55 -10.25 1.55
CA GLU A 67 6.78 -10.01 2.32
C GLU A 67 6.61 -8.88 3.35
N ILE A 68 5.93 -7.79 2.97
CA ILE A 68 5.63 -6.68 3.89
C ILE A 68 4.70 -7.15 5.01
N ASP A 69 3.70 -7.96 4.70
CA ASP A 69 2.76 -8.49 5.68
C ASP A 69 3.47 -9.41 6.70
N GLU A 70 4.46 -10.19 6.25
CA GLU A 70 5.31 -10.98 7.14
C GLU A 70 6.19 -10.10 8.04
N LEU A 71 6.77 -9.02 7.50
CA LEU A 71 7.54 -8.04 8.28
C LEU A 71 6.66 -7.35 9.33
N SER A 72 5.45 -6.96 8.95
CA SER A 72 4.45 -6.36 9.84
C SER A 72 4.14 -7.28 11.03
N LYS A 73 3.84 -8.55 10.75
CA LYS A 73 3.60 -9.56 11.79
C LYS A 73 4.79 -9.67 12.76
N LYS A 74 6.01 -9.78 12.24
CA LYS A 74 7.22 -9.86 13.07
C LYS A 74 7.49 -8.60 13.89
N ALA A 75 7.16 -7.42 13.37
CA ALA A 75 7.29 -6.16 14.10
C ALA A 75 6.32 -6.12 15.29
N LEU A 76 5.06 -6.51 15.07
CA LEU A 76 4.05 -6.60 16.14
C LEU A 76 4.40 -7.65 17.19
N GLU A 77 4.82 -8.85 16.77
CA GLU A 77 5.27 -9.90 17.70
C GLU A 77 6.38 -9.39 18.63
N ARG A 78 7.41 -8.76 18.05
CA ARG A 78 8.51 -8.17 18.82
C ARG A 78 8.06 -7.02 19.72
N LEU A 79 7.09 -6.21 19.29
CA LEU A 79 6.52 -5.18 20.15
C LEU A 79 5.82 -5.80 21.35
N TYR A 80 4.95 -6.79 21.14
CA TYR A 80 4.15 -7.40 22.20
C TYR A 80 4.98 -8.19 23.20
N GLU A 81 6.12 -8.74 22.77
CA GLU A 81 7.10 -9.32 23.69
C GLU A 81 7.73 -8.30 24.64
N LYS A 82 7.86 -7.03 24.21
CA LYS A 82 8.50 -5.96 25.00
C LYS A 82 7.49 -5.11 25.77
N VAL A 83 6.33 -4.88 25.17
CA VAL A 83 5.24 -4.03 25.68
C VAL A 83 3.92 -4.78 25.47
N PRO A 84 3.57 -5.75 26.34
CA PRO A 84 2.34 -6.54 26.18
C PRO A 84 1.07 -5.68 26.14
N SER A 85 1.07 -4.54 26.85
CA SER A 85 -0.03 -3.57 26.86
C SER A 85 -0.32 -2.98 25.47
N ALA A 86 0.68 -2.93 24.57
CA ALA A 86 0.54 -2.41 23.22
C ALA A 86 -0.43 -3.25 22.36
N GLN A 87 -0.64 -4.53 22.68
CA GLN A 87 -1.60 -5.37 21.96
C GLN A 87 -3.02 -4.81 22.05
N ARG A 88 -3.42 -4.36 23.25
CA ARG A 88 -4.72 -3.73 23.45
C ARG A 88 -4.77 -2.37 22.76
N VAL A 89 -3.74 -1.55 22.94
CA VAL A 89 -3.66 -0.20 22.36
C VAL A 89 -3.79 -0.24 20.84
N ILE A 90 -3.07 -1.15 20.17
CA ILE A 90 -3.13 -1.32 18.71
C ILE A 90 -4.47 -1.92 18.27
N GLY A 91 -5.04 -2.84 19.05
CA GLY A 91 -6.33 -3.44 18.73
C GLY A 91 -7.51 -2.48 18.87
N GLU A 92 -7.41 -1.49 19.75
CA GLU A 92 -8.47 -0.51 20.03
C GLU A 92 -8.28 0.83 19.29
N SER A 93 -7.13 1.05 18.63
CA SER A 93 -6.88 2.28 17.88
C SER A 93 -7.71 2.34 16.59
N TYR A 94 -7.84 3.54 16.01
CA TYR A 94 -8.49 3.71 14.70
C TYR A 94 -7.75 2.96 13.60
N ALA A 95 -6.41 3.07 13.62
CA ALA A 95 -5.52 2.37 12.70
C ALA A 95 -4.15 2.15 13.35
N TYR A 96 -3.30 1.37 12.69
CA TYR A 96 -1.90 1.24 13.04
C TYR A 96 -1.05 1.10 11.77
N ALA A 97 0.25 1.38 11.88
CA ALA A 97 1.19 1.11 10.80
C ALA A 97 2.45 0.45 11.31
N THR A 98 3.00 -0.47 10.53
CA THR A 98 4.28 -1.11 10.83
C THR A 98 5.24 -0.84 9.70
N LEU A 99 6.43 -0.32 10.00
CA LEU A 99 7.49 -0.06 9.03
C LEU A 99 8.78 -0.70 9.50
N SER A 100 9.39 -1.52 8.66
CA SER A 100 10.63 -2.23 8.97
C SER A 100 11.76 -1.73 8.08
N ASN A 101 12.89 -1.43 8.70
CA ASN A 101 14.18 -1.27 8.04
C ASN A 101 15.06 -2.46 8.42
N THR A 102 15.34 -3.34 7.46
CA THR A 102 16.14 -4.55 7.68
C THR A 102 17.53 -4.47 7.03
N GLY A 103 18.00 -3.26 6.66
CA GLY A 103 19.30 -3.04 6.01
C GLY A 103 19.39 -3.48 4.54
N MET A 104 20.62 -3.49 3.99
CA MET A 104 20.96 -3.71 2.56
C MET A 104 20.56 -5.07 1.95
N LYS A 105 20.04 -6.03 2.73
CA LYS A 105 19.73 -7.39 2.27
C LYS A 105 18.42 -7.49 1.49
N LEU A 106 18.15 -6.60 0.56
CA LEU A 106 16.95 -6.65 -0.29
C LEU A 106 17.25 -6.05 -1.67
N GLY A 107 18.22 -6.63 -2.40
CA GLY A 107 18.77 -6.19 -3.70
C GLY A 107 17.79 -6.12 -4.89
N LEU A 108 16.49 -5.96 -4.66
CA LEU A 108 15.46 -5.84 -5.69
C LEU A 108 14.62 -4.54 -5.58
N PHE A 109 14.85 -3.70 -4.56
CA PHE A 109 13.85 -2.73 -4.10
C PHE A 109 14.34 -1.27 -4.02
N GLY A 110 15.04 -0.78 -5.05
CA GLY A 110 15.29 0.66 -5.23
C GLY A 110 16.03 1.36 -4.07
N SER A 111 15.84 2.69 -3.95
CA SER A 111 16.57 3.54 -2.98
C SER A 111 15.86 3.74 -1.64
N ALA A 112 14.70 3.11 -1.43
CA ALA A 112 13.95 3.24 -0.17
C ALA A 112 14.57 2.33 0.90
N HIS A 113 14.79 2.89 2.10
CA HIS A 113 15.51 2.22 3.18
C HIS A 113 14.59 1.43 4.11
N GLY A 114 13.27 1.54 3.95
CA GLY A 114 12.31 0.71 4.67
C GLY A 114 10.95 0.61 3.97
N ARG A 115 10.14 -0.35 4.43
CA ARG A 115 8.83 -0.67 3.86
C ARG A 115 7.86 -1.14 4.95
N GLY A 116 6.58 -1.01 4.70
CA GLY A 116 5.58 -1.29 5.70
C GLY A 116 4.15 -1.29 5.17
N VAL A 117 3.21 -1.45 6.10
CA VAL A 117 1.77 -1.41 5.83
C VAL A 117 1.08 -0.65 6.95
N ALA A 118 0.16 0.23 6.57
CA ALA A 118 -0.81 0.88 7.44
C ALA A 118 -2.16 0.15 7.29
N ILE A 119 -2.80 -0.17 8.40
CA ILE A 119 -4.03 -0.97 8.46
C ILE A 119 -5.06 -0.21 9.27
N ASN A 120 -6.21 0.04 8.65
CA ASN A 120 -7.36 0.62 9.33
C ASN A 120 -8.12 -0.49 10.06
N ASN A 121 -8.23 -0.40 11.39
CA ASN A 121 -8.88 -1.44 12.20
C ASN A 121 -10.39 -1.51 11.97
N ASN A 122 -11.01 -0.41 11.56
CA ASN A 122 -12.45 -0.33 11.35
C ASN A 122 -12.87 -0.88 9.97
N THR A 123 -12.08 -0.60 8.93
CA THR A 123 -12.44 -0.94 7.54
C THR A 123 -11.67 -2.13 6.98
N GLY A 124 -10.54 -2.49 7.58
CA GLY A 124 -9.60 -3.46 7.04
C GLY A 124 -8.80 -2.93 5.84
N GLU A 125 -8.91 -1.63 5.52
CA GLU A 125 -8.13 -0.98 4.47
C GLU A 125 -6.63 -1.14 4.76
N ARG A 126 -5.87 -1.49 3.72
CA ARG A 126 -4.41 -1.67 3.79
C ARG A 126 -3.74 -0.72 2.82
N VAL A 127 -2.83 0.10 3.32
CA VAL A 127 -2.00 1.00 2.51
C VAL A 127 -0.54 0.58 2.68
N TYR A 128 0.09 0.14 1.61
CA TYR A 128 1.50 -0.23 1.62
C TYR A 128 2.35 1.05 1.57
N MET A 129 3.34 1.13 2.44
CA MET A 129 4.12 2.33 2.71
C MET A 129 5.61 2.10 2.42
N ARG A 130 6.29 3.17 2.02
CA ARG A 130 7.75 3.26 1.92
C ARG A 130 8.28 4.24 2.93
N MET A 131 9.55 4.04 3.28
CA MET A 131 10.29 4.90 4.18
C MET A 131 11.66 5.24 3.57
N SER A 132 12.03 6.52 3.61
CA SER A 132 13.35 7.02 3.21
C SER A 132 13.87 8.02 4.23
N GLU A 133 15.11 7.84 4.68
CA GLU A 133 15.74 8.73 5.64
C GLU A 133 16.62 9.76 4.89
N ALA A 134 16.43 11.04 5.19
CA ALA A 134 17.26 12.13 4.68
C ALA A 134 18.06 12.75 5.84
N GLY A 135 19.30 12.30 6.05
CA GLY A 135 20.23 12.88 7.03
C GLY A 135 20.70 11.92 8.14
N VAL A 136 21.04 12.49 9.30
CA VAL A 136 21.50 11.78 10.52
C VAL A 136 20.28 11.18 11.25
N GLY A 137 19.63 10.21 10.61
CA GLY A 137 18.52 9.43 11.17
C GLY A 137 18.99 8.22 11.96
N ILE A 138 18.15 7.77 12.91
CA ILE A 138 18.33 6.64 13.85
C ILE A 138 19.79 6.33 14.20
N GLY A 139 20.38 7.23 15.02
CA GLY A 139 21.59 7.06 15.84
C GLY A 139 22.78 6.29 15.24
N LEU A 140 23.95 6.93 15.14
CA LEU A 140 25.22 6.36 14.64
C LEU A 140 25.35 4.83 14.80
N GLY A 141 24.95 4.07 13.78
CA GLY A 141 25.16 2.62 13.68
C GLY A 141 23.94 1.70 13.81
N VAL A 142 22.71 2.19 14.04
CA VAL A 142 21.51 1.32 14.00
C VAL A 142 21.05 1.13 12.56
N LYS A 143 21.38 -0.03 11.98
CA LYS A 143 21.03 -0.37 10.59
C LYS A 143 19.67 -1.05 10.45
N GLU A 144 19.14 -1.60 11.55
CA GLU A 144 17.96 -2.44 11.54
C GLU A 144 17.05 -2.10 12.71
N TYR A 145 15.79 -1.79 12.40
CA TYR A 145 14.77 -1.39 13.36
C TYR A 145 13.37 -1.52 12.77
N ASP A 146 12.36 -1.48 13.64
CA ASP A 146 10.96 -1.38 13.27
C ASP A 146 10.31 -0.20 13.97
N LEU A 147 9.38 0.42 13.26
CA LEU A 147 8.51 1.45 13.77
C LEU A 147 7.09 0.91 13.76
N VAL A 148 6.39 1.03 14.89
CA VAL A 148 4.98 0.69 15.00
C VAL A 148 4.22 1.92 15.43
N PHE A 149 3.40 2.44 14.54
CA PHE A 149 2.60 3.64 14.74
C PHE A 149 1.22 3.26 15.27
N VAL A 150 0.77 3.98 16.30
CA VAL A 150 -0.61 3.97 16.76
C VAL A 150 -1.29 5.23 16.24
N ILE A 151 -2.39 5.05 15.52
CA ILE A 151 -3.15 6.13 14.89
C ILE A 151 -4.52 6.19 15.57
N ALA A 152 -4.77 7.23 16.34
CA ALA A 152 -5.96 7.29 17.22
C ALA A 152 -7.25 7.68 16.50
N ASN A 153 -7.19 8.39 15.36
CA ASN A 153 -8.37 8.94 14.73
C ASN A 153 -8.26 9.04 13.20
N GLU A 154 -9.38 9.36 12.56
CA GLU A 154 -9.48 9.48 11.10
C GLU A 154 -8.61 10.59 10.51
N GLN A 155 -8.45 11.70 11.22
CA GLN A 155 -7.61 12.82 10.76
C GLN A 155 -6.14 12.39 10.67
N ALA A 156 -5.62 11.76 11.72
CA ALA A 156 -4.26 11.21 11.75
C ALA A 156 -4.08 10.12 10.67
N TRP A 157 -5.08 9.26 10.46
CA TRP A 157 -5.06 8.26 9.37
C TRP A 157 -4.93 8.90 7.99
N ASN A 158 -5.76 9.90 7.72
CA ASN A 158 -5.77 10.58 6.43
C ASN A 158 -4.43 11.28 6.17
N SER A 159 -3.89 11.99 7.16
CA SER A 159 -2.59 12.65 7.05
C SER A 159 -1.45 11.64 6.83
N PHE A 160 -1.47 10.51 7.55
CA PHE A 160 -0.44 9.48 7.44
C PHE A 160 -0.45 8.72 6.11
N THR A 161 -1.62 8.49 5.51
CA THR A 161 -1.76 7.60 4.34
C THR A 161 -1.96 8.29 2.99
N LYS A 162 -2.23 9.60 2.95
CA LYS A 162 -2.48 10.32 1.68
C LYS A 162 -1.33 11.20 1.25
N ASP A 163 -0.55 11.71 2.20
CA ASP A 163 0.51 12.68 1.95
C ASP A 163 1.92 12.08 2.12
N ASP A 164 2.93 12.78 1.61
CA ASP A 164 4.34 12.48 1.93
C ASP A 164 4.62 12.95 3.37
N TRP A 165 4.36 12.08 4.34
CA TRP A 165 4.48 12.39 5.76
C TRP A 165 5.95 12.39 6.20
N LYS A 166 6.40 13.51 6.76
CA LYS A 166 7.79 13.69 7.21
C LYS A 166 7.86 13.80 8.73
N VAL A 167 8.56 12.85 9.35
CA VAL A 167 8.86 12.89 10.78
C VAL A 167 9.71 14.14 11.10
N GLY A 168 9.13 15.07 11.87
CA GLY A 168 9.81 16.29 12.32
C GLY A 168 9.86 17.42 11.30
N GLY A 169 9.04 17.36 10.24
CA GLY A 169 8.89 18.43 9.25
C GLY A 169 7.63 19.29 9.41
N SER A 170 6.66 18.87 10.24
CA SER A 170 5.55 19.73 10.65
C SER A 170 6.07 20.77 11.65
N ALA A 171 5.67 22.03 11.45
CA ALA A 171 6.08 23.14 12.30
C ALA A 171 5.50 23.02 13.73
N GLU A 172 4.51 22.14 13.91
CA GLU A 172 3.71 21.99 15.12
C GLU A 172 4.18 20.85 16.06
N ALA A 173 5.01 19.89 15.60
CA ALA A 173 5.37 18.71 16.40
C ALA A 173 6.47 18.94 17.47
N SER A 174 6.81 20.19 17.79
CA SER A 174 7.86 20.52 18.77
C SER A 174 7.38 21.30 20.00
N ALA A 175 6.07 21.46 20.21
CA ALA A 175 5.55 22.17 21.38
C ALA A 175 4.21 21.59 21.85
N ASN A 176 4.24 20.38 22.38
CA ASN A 176 3.32 19.98 23.44
C ASN A 176 4.11 19.09 24.41
N ASP A 177 4.98 19.75 25.16
CA ASP A 177 5.38 19.26 26.47
C ASP A 177 4.08 19.15 27.31
N GLY A 178 3.52 17.94 27.36
CA GLY A 178 3.11 17.37 28.64
C GLY A 178 1.72 17.63 29.23
N GLU A 179 0.74 18.27 28.56
CA GLU A 179 -0.56 18.51 29.25
C GLU A 179 -1.82 17.79 28.72
N ASP A 180 -1.91 17.35 27.46
CA ASP A 180 -3.18 16.76 26.94
C ASP A 180 -3.07 15.43 26.17
N GLY A 181 -1.87 14.91 25.93
CA GLY A 181 -1.66 13.69 25.14
C GLY A 181 -1.57 12.43 26.01
N ALA A 182 -2.49 11.47 25.86
CA ALA A 182 -2.41 10.18 26.53
C ALA A 182 -1.01 9.56 26.40
N SER A 183 -0.34 9.32 27.53
CA SER A 183 0.97 8.65 27.54
C SER A 183 0.78 7.17 27.25
N LEU A 184 1.33 6.70 26.13
CA LEU A 184 1.42 5.27 25.84
C LEU A 184 2.79 4.78 26.30
N GLU A 185 2.79 3.81 27.21
CA GLU A 185 4.01 3.21 27.75
C GLU A 185 4.94 2.77 26.63
N GLY A 186 6.16 3.32 26.57
CA GLY A 186 7.18 2.94 25.60
C GLY A 186 6.99 3.49 24.18
N ALA A 187 5.99 4.34 23.95
CA ALA A 187 5.81 5.06 22.68
C ALA A 187 6.13 6.55 22.83
N THR A 188 6.60 7.15 21.74
CA THR A 188 6.83 8.59 21.63
C THR A 188 5.69 9.23 20.86
N VAL A 189 5.12 10.33 21.36
CA VAL A 189 4.20 11.19 20.59
C VAL A 189 4.98 11.89 19.50
N ILE A 190 4.49 11.86 18.27
CA ILE A 190 5.16 12.46 17.10
C ILE A 190 4.28 13.41 16.32
N ASP A 191 2.96 13.34 16.49
CA ASP A 191 1.98 14.29 15.98
C ASP A 191 0.66 14.11 16.77
N ASP A 192 -0.31 14.99 16.57
CA ASP A 192 -1.64 14.86 17.16
C ASP A 192 -2.30 13.55 16.70
N GLY A 193 -2.69 12.71 17.68
CA GLY A 193 -3.26 11.39 17.43
C GLY A 193 -2.28 10.36 16.86
N LEU A 194 -0.97 10.61 16.90
CA LEU A 194 0.06 9.72 16.37
C LEU A 194 1.18 9.44 17.38
N TRP A 195 1.33 8.18 17.74
CA TRP A 195 2.42 7.67 18.59
C TRP A 195 3.24 6.66 17.81
N VAL A 196 4.51 6.51 18.17
CA VAL A 196 5.39 5.52 17.56
C VAL A 196 6.19 4.74 18.62
N TYR A 197 6.20 3.43 18.47
CA TYR A 197 7.16 2.55 19.11
C TYR A 197 8.34 2.34 18.19
N GLN A 198 9.55 2.46 18.71
CA GLN A 198 10.76 2.08 17.99
C GLN A 198 11.40 0.85 18.60
N ILE A 199 11.55 -0.20 17.80
CA ILE A 199 12.11 -1.48 18.21
C ILE A 199 13.42 -1.71 17.47
N THR A 200 14.51 -1.90 18.19
CA THR A 200 15.84 -2.19 17.63
C THR A 200 16.32 -3.56 18.07
N LYS A 201 17.43 -4.06 17.52
CA LYS A 201 18.11 -5.27 18.02
C LYS A 201 18.48 -5.20 19.50
N LYS A 202 18.67 -3.99 20.05
CA LYS A 202 19.04 -3.77 21.46
C LYS A 202 17.80 -3.70 22.38
N GLY A 203 16.59 -3.66 21.82
CA GLY A 203 15.35 -3.48 22.56
C GLY A 203 14.57 -2.24 22.13
N LEU A 204 13.60 -1.85 22.96
CA LEU A 204 12.77 -0.66 22.76
C LEU A 204 13.61 0.61 22.94
N ALA A 205 13.51 1.55 22.00
CA ALA A 205 14.12 2.87 22.13
C ALA A 205 13.10 3.82 22.76
N LEU A 206 13.42 4.36 23.94
CA LEU A 206 12.51 5.22 24.72
C LEU A 206 12.38 6.64 24.14
N ASP A 207 13.38 7.08 23.39
CA ASP A 207 13.35 8.30 22.58
C ASP A 207 13.42 7.89 21.11
N ALA A 208 12.26 7.80 20.44
CA ALA A 208 12.22 7.48 19.03
C ALA A 208 12.84 8.63 18.20
N SER A 209 14.16 8.62 18.04
CA SER A 209 14.90 9.61 17.25
C SER A 209 14.80 9.28 15.76
N ILE A 210 13.57 9.41 15.24
CA ILE A 210 13.19 9.12 13.85
C ILE A 210 13.13 10.38 12.98
N LYS A 211 13.62 11.52 13.47
CA LYS A 211 13.67 12.79 12.74
C LYS A 211 14.37 12.64 11.39
N GLY A 212 13.83 13.29 10.35
CA GLY A 212 14.37 13.20 8.99
C GLY A 212 13.94 11.94 8.23
N THR A 213 13.03 11.14 8.80
CA THR A 213 12.41 10.02 8.10
C THR A 213 11.19 10.51 7.32
N ASN A 214 11.16 10.24 6.02
CA ASN A 214 10.01 10.45 5.15
C ASN A 214 9.28 9.12 4.94
N ILE A 215 7.98 9.11 5.21
CA ILE A 215 7.09 7.96 5.06
C ILE A 215 6.01 8.34 4.06
N TYR A 216 5.79 7.50 3.06
CA TYR A 216 4.88 7.81 1.97
C TYR A 216 4.26 6.55 1.35
N PRO A 217 3.06 6.63 0.76
CA PRO A 217 2.42 5.49 0.12
C PRO A 217 3.23 4.93 -1.05
N ASP A 218 3.34 3.61 -1.12
CA ASP A 218 3.88 2.93 -2.29
C ASP A 218 2.85 2.87 -3.41
N LYS A 219 2.93 3.82 -4.34
CA LYS A 219 2.04 3.87 -5.52
C LYS A 219 2.00 2.54 -6.28
N LYS A 220 3.13 1.85 -6.44
CA LYS A 220 3.15 0.58 -7.19
C LYS A 220 2.43 -0.53 -6.45
N LEU A 221 2.50 -0.55 -5.13
CA LEU A 221 1.80 -1.55 -4.32
C LEU A 221 0.36 -1.17 -4.01
N ASN A 222 -0.04 0.08 -4.17
CA ASN A 222 -1.41 0.51 -3.90
C ASN A 222 -2.27 0.66 -5.18
N ASP A 223 -1.66 0.93 -6.34
CA ASP A 223 -2.39 1.11 -7.62
C ASP A 223 -2.69 -0.20 -8.37
N VAL A 224 -2.11 -1.32 -7.92
CA VAL A 224 -2.37 -2.64 -8.52
C VAL A 224 -3.77 -3.08 -8.13
N LYS A 225 -4.68 -3.07 -9.12
CA LYS A 225 -6.08 -3.45 -8.97
C LYS A 225 -6.18 -4.85 -8.38
N ASN A 226 -6.73 -4.95 -7.18
CA ASN A 226 -7.22 -6.20 -6.63
C ASN A 226 -8.43 -6.59 -7.49
N THR A 227 -8.28 -7.65 -8.28
CA THR A 227 -9.34 -8.20 -9.12
C THR A 227 -10.26 -9.09 -8.31
#